data_AF-A0AAV8S489-F1
#
_entry.id   AF-A0AAV8S489-F1
#
_cell.length_a   1.000
_cell.length_b   1.000
_cell.length_c   1.000
_cell.angle_alpha   90.00
_cell.angle_beta   90.00
_cell.angle_gamma   90.00
#
_symmetry.space_group_name_H-M   'P 1'
#
loop_
_entity.id
_entity.type
_entity.pdbx_description
1 polymer ?
#
loop_
_entity_poly.entity_id
_entity_poly.type
_entity_poly.pdbx_seq_one_letter_code
_entity_poly.pdbx_strand_id
1 'polypeptide(L)'
;MFPMLTGLMKYGQQTIRAARYIGKSFMIALSHANRLPRFRGRIHFEFDKCIACEVCVRVCPIDLPKELLNYSIDFGICIFCGNCVEYCPTNCLSMTEEYELSTYDRHEFNSNQIALGRLPMSVIDDYTIRTILNSPQKNE
;
A
#
# COMPACT_ATOMS: atom_id res chain seq x y z
N MET A 1 -54.48 8.26 11.49
CA MET A 1 -53.52 7.41 12.25
C MET A 1 -52.62 6.55 11.35
N PHE A 2 -53.08 6.05 10.20
CA PHE A 2 -52.29 5.27 9.23
C PHE A 2 -51.08 5.98 8.53
N PRO A 3 -51.10 7.30 8.22
CA PRO A 3 -49.99 7.95 7.49
C PRO A 3 -48.71 8.07 8.33
N MET A 4 -48.86 8.26 9.64
CA MET A 4 -47.74 8.40 10.56
C MET A 4 -46.99 7.07 10.74
N LEU A 5 -47.72 5.96 10.83
CA LEU A 5 -47.15 4.62 10.97
C LEU A 5 -46.36 4.19 9.72
N THR A 6 -46.90 4.50 8.53
CA THR A 6 -46.22 4.21 7.25
C THR A 6 -44.97 5.08 7.04
N GLY A 7 -44.97 6.32 7.54
CA GLY A 7 -43.78 7.18 7.58
C GLY A 7 -42.66 6.61 8.46
N LEU A 8 -43.00 6.12 9.65
CA LEU A 8 -42.04 5.55 10.60
C LEU A 8 -41.40 4.25 10.07
N MET A 9 -42.20 3.40 9.40
CA MET A 9 -41.71 2.20 8.72
C MET A 9 -40.76 2.52 7.55
N LYS A 10 -41.07 3.56 6.76
CA LYS A 10 -40.17 4.03 5.68
C LYS A 10 -38.85 4.57 6.24
N TYR A 11 -38.90 5.33 7.32
CA TYR A 11 -37.71 5.87 7.99
C TYR A 11 -36.85 4.74 8.58
N GLY A 12 -37.47 3.73 9.21
CA GLY A 12 -36.77 2.53 9.71
C GLY A 12 -36.10 1.71 8.60
N GLN A 13 -36.73 1.58 7.42
CA GLN A 13 -36.09 0.94 6.26
C GLN A 13 -34.90 1.74 5.73
N GLN A 14 -34.97 3.08 5.77
CA GLN A 14 -33.87 3.96 5.37
C GLN A 14 -32.69 3.86 6.34
N THR A 15 -32.93 3.82 7.66
CA THR A 15 -31.86 3.67 8.66
C THR A 15 -31.16 2.32 8.56
N ILE A 16 -31.90 1.22 8.34
CA ILE A 16 -31.29 -0.11 8.11
C ILE A 16 -30.45 -0.13 6.83
N ARG A 17 -30.91 0.51 5.76
CA ARG A 17 -30.13 0.63 4.52
C ARG A 17 -28.86 1.46 4.75
N ALA A 18 -28.96 2.59 5.43
CA ALA A 18 -27.82 3.44 5.78
C ALA A 18 -26.81 2.68 6.66
N ALA A 19 -27.28 1.95 7.67
CA ALA A 19 -26.44 1.12 8.54
C ALA A 19 -25.68 0.03 7.75
N ARG A 20 -26.31 -0.61 6.74
CA ARG A 20 -25.62 -1.56 5.85
C ARG A 20 -24.54 -0.90 4.99
N TYR A 21 -24.77 0.32 4.51
CA TYR A 21 -23.75 1.06 3.76
C TYR A 21 -22.57 1.44 4.66
N ILE A 22 -22.85 1.93 5.87
CA ILE A 22 -21.81 2.28 6.86
C ILE A 22 -21.01 1.03 7.29
N GLY A 23 -21.70 -0.09 7.56
CA GLY A 23 -21.06 -1.36 7.90
C GLY A 23 -20.17 -1.90 6.78
N LYS A 24 -20.59 -1.76 5.51
CA LYS A 24 -19.74 -2.09 4.36
C LYS A 24 -18.50 -1.20 4.27
N SER A 25 -18.63 0.10 4.53
CA SER A 25 -17.47 1.01 4.56
C SER A 25 -16.47 0.66 5.65
N PHE A 26 -16.95 0.24 6.83
CA PHE A 26 -16.09 -0.22 7.92
C PHE A 26 -15.33 -1.52 7.58
N MET A 27 -15.94 -2.43 6.82
CA MET A 27 -15.26 -3.63 6.32
C MET A 27 -14.13 -3.32 5.33
N ILE A 28 -14.23 -2.25 4.55
CA ILE A 28 -13.16 -1.81 3.64
C ILE A 28 -11.93 -1.35 4.46
N ALA A 29 -12.13 -0.66 5.57
CA ALA A 29 -11.05 -0.31 6.50
C ALA A 29 -10.43 -1.55 7.18
N LEU A 30 -11.16 -2.66 7.29
CA LEU A 30 -10.61 -3.93 7.80
C LEU A 30 -9.91 -4.79 6.72
N SER A 31 -10.01 -4.40 5.44
CA SER A 31 -9.51 -5.20 4.32
C SER A 31 -7.99 -5.17 4.14
N HIS A 32 -7.26 -4.40 4.98
CA HIS A 32 -5.79 -4.40 5.05
C HIS A 32 -5.17 -5.78 5.33
N ALA A 33 -5.98 -6.77 5.76
CA ALA A 33 -5.58 -8.13 6.09
C ALA A 33 -5.53 -9.13 4.89
N ASN A 34 -6.19 -8.86 3.76
CA ASN A 34 -6.20 -9.77 2.60
C ASN A 34 -5.63 -9.07 1.36
N ARG A 35 -4.31 -8.91 1.30
CA ARG A 35 -3.64 -8.32 0.15
C ARG A 35 -3.38 -9.36 -0.93
N LEU A 36 -3.56 -8.94 -2.18
CA LEU A 36 -3.32 -9.77 -3.36
C LEU A 36 -1.81 -10.02 -3.52
N PRO A 37 -1.38 -11.19 -4.02
CA PRO A 37 0.04 -11.57 -4.16
C PRO A 37 0.83 -10.72 -5.18
N ARG A 38 0.23 -9.67 -5.75
CA ARG A 38 0.85 -8.77 -6.75
C ARG A 38 0.61 -7.30 -6.41
N PHE A 39 0.51 -6.98 -5.13
CA PHE A 39 0.39 -5.59 -4.69
C PHE A 39 1.65 -4.79 -5.07
N ARG A 40 1.45 -3.52 -5.44
CA ARG A 40 2.50 -2.60 -5.86
C ARG A 40 2.66 -1.50 -4.81
N GLY A 41 3.53 -1.72 -3.82
CA GLY A 41 3.86 -0.75 -2.77
C GLY A 41 5.23 -0.10 -2.94
N ARG A 42 5.91 0.19 -1.82
CA ARG A 42 7.29 0.70 -1.81
C ARG A 42 8.21 -0.22 -2.59
N ILE A 43 9.19 0.36 -3.28
CA ILE A 43 10.24 -0.41 -3.95
C ILE A 43 11.33 -0.73 -2.93
N HIS A 44 11.69 -2.00 -2.80
CA HIS A 44 12.84 -2.46 -2.05
C HIS A 44 14.05 -2.62 -2.99
N PHE A 45 15.23 -2.24 -2.50
CA PHE A 45 16.46 -2.23 -3.29
C PHE A 45 17.59 -2.98 -2.56
N GLU A 46 18.15 -3.98 -3.23
CA GLU A 46 19.34 -4.69 -2.77
C GLU A 46 20.59 -4.17 -3.46
N PHE A 47 21.45 -3.51 -2.69
CA PHE A 47 22.69 -2.92 -3.20
C PHE A 47 23.63 -3.96 -3.82
N ASP A 48 23.79 -5.11 -3.17
CA ASP A 48 24.75 -6.15 -3.57
C ASP A 48 24.45 -6.79 -4.93
N LYS A 49 23.17 -6.74 -5.37
CA LYS A 49 22.72 -7.28 -6.65
C LYS A 49 22.76 -6.26 -7.79
N CYS A 50 22.98 -4.98 -7.50
CA CYS A 50 22.92 -3.94 -8.52
C CYS A 50 24.21 -3.88 -9.34
N ILE A 51 24.08 -3.99 -10.68
CA ILE A 51 25.20 -3.90 -11.64
C ILE A 51 25.26 -2.56 -12.38
N ALA A 52 24.52 -1.54 -11.91
CA ALA A 52 24.45 -0.21 -12.53
C ALA A 52 24.14 -0.23 -14.05
N CYS A 53 23.24 -1.10 -14.50
CA CYS A 53 22.88 -1.26 -15.92
C CYS A 53 21.93 -0.18 -16.48
N GLU A 54 21.45 0.74 -15.63
CA GLU A 54 20.54 1.85 -15.97
C GLU A 54 19.22 1.48 -16.66
N VAL A 55 18.87 0.19 -16.72
CA VAL A 55 17.61 -0.26 -17.34
C VAL A 55 16.39 0.34 -16.63
N CYS A 56 16.46 0.46 -15.30
CA CYS A 56 15.39 1.02 -14.49
C CYS A 56 15.10 2.51 -14.79
N VAL A 57 16.08 3.28 -15.26
CA VAL A 57 15.91 4.69 -15.65
C VAL A 57 15.25 4.75 -17.02
N ARG A 58 15.78 3.98 -17.99
CA ARG A 58 15.28 3.94 -19.37
C ARG A 58 13.86 3.43 -19.53
N VAL A 59 13.42 2.53 -18.64
CA VAL A 59 12.05 1.97 -18.66
C VAL A 59 11.06 2.80 -17.84
N CYS A 60 11.55 3.80 -17.10
CA CYS A 60 10.70 4.64 -16.27
C CYS A 60 9.92 5.63 -17.15
N PRO A 61 8.58 5.66 -17.08
CA PRO A 61 7.79 6.55 -17.95
C PRO A 61 7.92 8.05 -17.63
N ILE A 62 8.57 8.39 -16.52
CA ILE A 62 8.71 9.76 -16.00
C ILE A 62 10.17 10.23 -15.96
N ASP A 63 11.11 9.47 -16.54
CA ASP A 63 12.55 9.75 -16.55
C ASP A 63 13.07 10.29 -15.20
N LEU A 64 12.93 9.45 -14.16
CA LEU A 64 13.30 9.83 -12.80
C LEU A 64 14.81 10.12 -12.73
N PRO A 65 15.25 11.32 -12.27
CA PRO A 65 16.66 11.64 -12.16
C PRO A 65 17.30 10.76 -11.09
N LYS A 66 18.25 9.91 -11.48
CA LYS A 66 19.06 9.10 -10.57
C LYS A 66 20.52 9.27 -10.93
N GLU A 67 21.31 9.79 -10.00
CA GLU A 67 22.75 9.85 -10.16
C GLU A 67 23.35 8.46 -9.92
N LEU A 68 24.18 7.99 -10.85
CA LEU A 68 24.78 6.64 -10.87
C LEU A 68 25.49 6.21 -9.58
N LEU A 69 26.04 7.17 -8.83
CA LEU A 69 26.75 6.91 -7.57
C LEU A 69 25.80 6.77 -6.37
N ASN A 70 24.59 7.31 -6.44
CA ASN A 70 23.62 7.31 -5.36
C ASN A 70 22.24 6.94 -5.91
N TYR A 71 21.89 5.64 -5.84
CA TYR A 71 20.57 5.21 -6.25
C TYR A 71 19.51 5.80 -5.29
N SER A 72 18.68 6.70 -5.80
CA SER A 72 17.57 7.32 -5.08
C SER A 72 16.27 7.21 -5.87
N ILE A 73 15.14 7.19 -5.17
CA ILE A 73 13.81 7.19 -5.76
C ILE A 73 12.97 8.21 -5.01
N ASP A 74 12.42 9.18 -5.73
CA ASP A 74 11.40 10.07 -5.20
C ASP A 74 10.02 9.42 -5.31
N PHE A 75 9.48 8.97 -4.18
CA PHE A 75 8.14 8.39 -4.10
C PHE A 75 7.02 9.43 -4.27
N GLY A 76 7.32 10.73 -4.20
CA GLY A 76 6.38 11.80 -4.50
C GLY A 76 6.12 11.98 -6.00
N ILE A 77 6.97 11.40 -6.85
CA ILE A 77 6.84 11.44 -8.32
C ILE A 77 6.58 10.03 -8.88
N CYS A 78 7.11 8.98 -8.23
CA CYS A 78 6.93 7.59 -8.64
C CYS A 78 5.43 7.22 -8.79
N ILE A 79 5.07 6.66 -9.96
CA ILE A 79 3.70 6.24 -10.27
C ILE A 79 3.43 4.76 -9.94
N PHE A 80 4.36 4.08 -9.27
CA PHE A 80 4.25 2.66 -8.87
C PHE A 80 3.89 1.68 -10.01
N CYS A 81 4.33 1.96 -11.25
CA CYS A 81 4.06 1.10 -12.41
C CYS A 81 4.71 -0.29 -12.30
N GLY A 82 5.86 -0.40 -11.64
CA GLY A 82 6.59 -1.66 -11.47
C GLY A 82 7.52 -2.04 -12.63
N ASN A 83 7.62 -1.25 -13.69
CA ASN A 83 8.52 -1.56 -14.83
C ASN A 83 9.99 -1.72 -14.40
N CYS A 84 10.45 -0.90 -13.46
CA CYS A 84 11.83 -1.00 -12.97
C CYS A 84 12.14 -2.34 -12.28
N VAL A 85 11.12 -2.99 -11.70
CA VAL A 85 11.23 -4.32 -11.09
C VAL A 85 11.20 -5.40 -12.16
N GLU A 86 10.25 -5.31 -13.11
CA GLU A 86 10.07 -6.32 -14.15
C GLU A 86 11.25 -6.43 -15.13
N TYR A 87 11.89 -5.30 -15.45
CA TYR A 87 13.01 -5.25 -16.40
C TYR A 87 14.39 -5.33 -15.73
N CYS A 88 14.46 -5.46 -14.40
CA CYS A 88 15.74 -5.57 -13.72
C CYS A 88 16.41 -6.93 -14.02
N PRO A 89 17.57 -6.98 -14.69
CA PRO A 89 18.19 -8.26 -15.07
C PRO A 89 18.70 -9.06 -13.87
N THR A 90 19.03 -8.40 -12.76
CA THR A 90 19.57 -9.03 -11.54
C THR A 90 18.53 -9.18 -10.44
N ASN A 91 17.27 -8.77 -10.68
CA ASN A 91 16.22 -8.73 -9.68
C ASN A 91 16.67 -8.03 -8.37
N CYS A 92 17.45 -6.96 -8.48
CA CYS A 92 17.86 -6.16 -7.31
C CYS A 92 16.74 -5.25 -6.77
N LEU A 93 15.66 -5.08 -7.53
CA LEU A 93 14.49 -4.31 -7.16
C LEU A 93 13.32 -5.26 -6.96
N SER A 94 12.53 -5.03 -5.92
CA SER A 94 11.30 -5.78 -5.67
C SER A 94 10.18 -4.85 -5.18
N MET A 95 8.93 -5.25 -5.42
CA MET A 95 7.76 -4.53 -4.89
C MET A 95 7.44 -5.07 -3.50
N THR A 96 7.29 -4.17 -2.53
CA THR A 96 6.84 -4.53 -1.18
C THR A 96 5.35 -4.29 -1.01
N GLU A 97 4.83 -4.74 0.12
CA GLU A 97 3.44 -4.51 0.51
C GLU A 97 3.24 -3.19 1.27
N GLU A 98 4.28 -2.39 1.46
CA GLU A 98 4.18 -1.12 2.18
C GLU A 98 3.46 -0.08 1.32
N TYR A 99 2.33 0.41 1.83
CA TYR A 99 1.57 1.51 1.22
C TYR A 99 1.47 2.74 2.14
N GLU A 100 1.84 2.61 3.41
CA GLU A 100 1.75 3.67 4.42
C GLU A 100 2.99 4.58 4.38
N LEU A 101 3.21 5.22 3.23
CA LEU A 101 4.39 6.06 2.99
C LEU A 101 4.14 7.55 3.26
N SER A 102 3.05 7.89 3.95
CA SER A 102 2.66 9.28 4.19
C SER A 102 3.68 10.00 5.08
N THR A 103 4.12 11.18 4.66
CA THR A 103 4.97 12.10 5.42
C THR A 103 4.38 13.52 5.38
N TYR A 104 4.83 14.39 6.28
CA TYR A 104 4.48 15.80 6.34
C TYR A 104 5.26 16.65 5.33
N ASP A 105 6.50 16.26 4.99
CA ASP A 105 7.36 17.01 4.08
C ASP A 105 7.59 16.25 2.77
N ARG A 106 7.57 16.96 1.65
CA ARG A 106 7.82 16.37 0.34
C ARG A 106 9.24 15.80 0.25
N HIS A 107 10.21 16.47 0.85
CA HIS A 107 11.62 16.08 0.74
C HIS A 107 11.91 14.72 1.38
N GLU A 108 11.07 14.27 2.32
CA GLU A 108 11.17 12.95 2.93
C GLU A 108 10.74 11.80 2.00
N PHE A 109 10.01 12.08 0.91
CA PHE A 109 9.68 11.04 -0.09
C PHE A 109 10.87 10.60 -0.94
N ASN A 110 11.96 11.39 -0.95
CA ASN A 110 13.18 11.03 -1.66
C ASN A 110 13.97 9.99 -0.86
N SER A 111 13.84 8.72 -1.24
CA SER A 111 14.47 7.60 -0.58
C SER A 111 15.80 7.24 -1.24
N ASN A 112 16.88 7.35 -0.46
CA ASN A 112 18.22 6.94 -0.87
C ASN A 112 18.39 5.41 -0.82
N GLN A 113 19.49 4.89 -1.38
CA GLN A 113 19.79 3.45 -1.44
C GLN A 113 19.70 2.73 -0.07
N ILE A 114 20.14 3.38 1.01
CA ILE A 114 20.06 2.82 2.38
C ILE A 114 18.60 2.72 2.85
N ALA A 115 17.79 3.73 2.55
CA ALA A 115 16.38 3.75 2.93
C ALA A 115 15.57 2.71 2.14
N LEU A 116 15.90 2.54 0.86
CA LEU A 116 15.27 1.54 -0.01
C LEU A 116 15.65 0.11 0.38
N GLY A 117 16.86 -0.11 0.90
CA GLY A 117 17.32 -1.42 1.37
C GLY A 117 16.78 -1.85 2.72
N ARG A 118 16.09 -0.96 3.47
CA ARG A 118 15.41 -1.35 4.71
C ARG A 118 14.42 -2.47 4.43
N LEU A 119 14.56 -3.56 5.19
CA LEU A 119 13.66 -4.69 5.12
C LEU A 119 12.22 -4.20 5.24
N PRO A 120 11.32 -4.71 4.38
CA PRO A 120 9.95 -4.27 4.47
C PRO A 120 9.37 -4.67 5.82
N MET A 121 8.61 -3.76 6.44
CA MET A 121 7.84 -4.13 7.62
C MET A 121 6.93 -5.29 7.23
N SER A 122 7.06 -6.42 7.93
CA SER A 122 6.16 -7.54 7.71
C SER A 122 4.77 -7.10 8.21
N VAL A 123 3.76 -7.26 7.37
CA VAL A 123 2.36 -6.95 7.73
C VAL A 123 1.91 -7.73 8.98
N ILE A 124 2.60 -8.83 9.29
CA ILE A 124 2.36 -9.68 10.48
C ILE A 124 2.82 -8.97 11.76
N ASP A 125 3.83 -8.09 11.68
CA ASP A 125 4.40 -7.36 12.82
C ASP A 125 3.74 -6.00 13.04
N ASP A 126 2.79 -5.59 12.19
CA ASP A 126 2.00 -4.39 12.43
C ASP A 126 1.20 -4.55 13.72
N TYR A 127 1.42 -3.64 14.68
CA TYR A 127 0.77 -3.69 15.99
C TYR A 127 -0.77 -3.68 15.88
N THR A 128 -1.29 -3.05 14.83
CA THR A 128 -2.71 -2.98 14.50
C THR A 128 -3.27 -4.35 14.12
N ILE A 129 -2.50 -5.16 13.39
CA ILE A 129 -2.89 -6.52 12.96
C ILE A 129 -2.62 -7.55 14.07
N ARG A 130 -1.54 -7.40 14.83
CA ARG A 130 -1.23 -8.26 16.00
C ARG A 130 -2.35 -8.22 17.04
N THR A 131 -3.01 -7.07 17.19
CA THR A 131 -4.17 -6.92 18.08
C THR A 131 -5.40 -7.72 17.58
N ILE A 132 -5.57 -7.87 16.26
CA ILE A 132 -6.66 -8.64 15.64
C ILE A 132 -6.40 -10.15 15.74
N LEU A 133 -5.16 -10.61 15.55
CA LEU A 133 -4.80 -12.04 15.70
C LEU A 133 -5.01 -12.57 17.12
N ASN A 134 -4.94 -11.70 18.13
CA ASN A 134 -5.26 -12.04 19.53
C ASN A 134 -6.76 -12.01 19.84
N SER A 135 -7.62 -11.62 18.90
CA SER A 135 -9.06 -11.82 19.06
C SER A 135 -9.38 -13.30 18.88
N PRO A 136 -10.20 -13.91 19.77
CA PRO A 136 -10.50 -15.33 19.67
C PRO A 136 -11.16 -15.60 18.32
N GLN A 137 -10.45 -16.33 17.45
CA GLN A 137 -11.04 -16.86 16.23
C GLN A 137 -12.25 -17.69 16.63
N LYS A 138 -13.43 -17.21 16.25
CA LYS A 138 -14.68 -17.93 16.38
C LYS A 138 -14.59 -19.10 15.39
N ASN A 139 -14.06 -20.22 15.86
CA ASN A 139 -14.10 -21.49 15.16
C ASN A 139 -15.57 -21.92 15.06
N GLU A 140 -16.11 -21.94 13.85
CA GLU A 140 -17.10 -22.95 13.44
C GLU A 140 -16.37 -24.25 13.11
#